data_AF-A0A7W3NLJ3-F1
#
_entry.id   AF-A0A7W3NLJ3-F1
#
_cell.length_a   1.000
_cell.length_b   1.000
_cell.length_c   1.000
_cell.angle_alpha   90.00
_cell.angle_beta   90.00
_cell.angle_gamma   90.00
#
_symmetry.space_group_name_H-M   'P 1'
#
loop_
_entity.id
_entity.type
_entity.pdbx_description
1 polymer ?
#
loop_
_entity_poly.entity_id
_entity_poly.type
_entity_poly.pdbx_seq_one_letter_code
_entity_poly.pdbx_strand_id
1 'polypeptide(L)'
;MGGRYRRGMLHLAAALDLADHPGTGPRTELVRLAEHGRLDFVTLDDPVGRPGPEALDLVSAMAAATRRIGLVPRGTDLSGRLDRVARGRAGRWIEVPDAGVGEAGRAAGVPEAGESPFPAGGLGDHPVDADGVRDEGAGPDPSYRLAPLHLVDASTRGARALAARYADVALVRAATPAGAAAVREELRVRAAKSGRAPGALRVLVSLRVDLGGGECAAEPGHGGGGPRPTAQGPLYRGGPVDLADLLAAWHTEGAADGFHLVPVEPRRDLERLVNGTVALLQHRGLFRTFYPGGTLREHLGLARPAQHTPGPKKTPHTKRWNGMAIDAFDAWKQWREKREESVTAPYGPLALTGTHWIEDQPEGRLPDIPGIWLADGEGIVLTAAEGDGLQVDRRPFAGEIRLTADTGPEAAARVSLGEKRLVVLVREGSWGVRVYDPGAEARRAFRGIAATEYDPGWSVPGRFTPYEAQRVLRLGNADGRARGFALAGELAFTLAGRERTLAVARQGEGPLWAVFADATSGDTSFRFRFLYPEAPDAEGRTTVDFNRAQLPPCAFADHFLCPFPPPGNTLDTAVEAGERALS
;
A
#
# COMPACT_ATOMS: atom_id res chain seq x y z
N MET A 1 -26.35 20.19 6.81
CA MET A 1 -25.97 18.86 7.32
C MET A 1 -25.26 18.11 6.21
N GLY A 2 -23.93 18.11 6.20
CA GLY A 2 -23.13 17.41 5.18
C GLY A 2 -22.13 16.51 5.88
N GLY A 3 -22.37 15.20 5.85
CA GLY A 3 -21.42 14.22 6.34
C GLY A 3 -20.11 14.37 5.57
N ARG A 4 -19.06 14.82 6.26
CA ARG A 4 -17.69 14.81 5.74
C ARG A 4 -17.29 13.33 5.61
N TYR A 5 -17.51 12.73 4.44
CA TYR A 5 -16.83 11.50 4.06
C TYR A 5 -15.33 11.70 4.35
N ARG A 6 -14.71 10.84 5.18
CA ARG A 6 -13.25 10.81 5.32
C ARG A 6 -12.70 10.73 3.89
N ARG A 7 -12.07 11.82 3.42
CA ARG A 7 -11.60 11.91 2.03
C ARG A 7 -10.45 10.91 1.88
N GLY A 8 -10.53 10.09 0.83
CA GLY A 8 -9.44 9.19 0.47
C GLY A 8 -8.23 9.97 -0.04
N MET A 9 -7.11 9.27 -0.22
CA MET A 9 -5.89 9.87 -0.78
C MET A 9 -6.13 10.41 -2.20
N LEU A 10 -5.33 11.39 -2.58
CA LEU A 10 -5.30 11.94 -3.93
C LEU A 10 -4.78 10.87 -4.91
N HIS A 11 -5.39 10.77 -6.09
CA HIS A 11 -4.89 9.91 -7.18
C HIS A 11 -4.13 10.74 -8.23
N LEU A 12 -3.00 10.24 -8.73
CA LEU A 12 -2.18 10.90 -9.75
C LEU A 12 -1.90 9.94 -10.90
N ALA A 13 -2.21 10.37 -12.11
CA ALA A 13 -1.85 9.67 -13.34
C ALA A 13 -1.14 10.63 -14.29
N ALA A 14 -0.39 10.10 -15.25
CA ALA A 14 0.28 10.91 -16.26
C ALA A 14 0.03 10.38 -17.68
N ALA A 15 -0.17 11.28 -18.64
CA ALA A 15 -0.08 10.95 -20.04
C ALA A 15 1.38 10.99 -20.49
N LEU A 16 1.82 9.95 -21.18
CA LEU A 16 3.10 9.92 -21.84
C LEU A 16 2.82 9.94 -23.33
N ASP A 17 3.01 11.11 -23.96
CA ASP A 17 3.03 11.19 -25.41
C ASP A 17 4.32 10.53 -25.89
N LEU A 18 4.15 9.41 -26.60
CA LEU A 18 5.24 8.57 -27.06
C LEU A 18 5.66 8.92 -28.49
N ALA A 19 4.96 9.83 -29.18
CA ALA A 19 5.17 10.15 -30.59
C ALA A 19 6.53 10.81 -30.85
N ASP A 20 6.99 11.68 -29.94
CA ASP A 20 8.22 12.45 -30.11
C ASP A 20 9.51 11.68 -29.79
N HIS A 21 9.42 10.42 -29.35
CA HIS A 21 10.58 9.63 -28.89
C HIS A 21 10.66 8.27 -29.60
N PRO A 22 11.36 8.15 -30.74
CA PRO A 22 11.50 6.89 -31.45
C PRO A 22 12.41 5.92 -30.65
N GLY A 23 11.81 4.96 -29.94
CA GLY A 23 12.53 3.86 -29.27
C GLY A 23 11.84 3.32 -28.01
N THR A 24 12.03 2.03 -27.72
CA THR A 24 11.47 1.35 -26.53
C THR A 24 12.13 1.80 -25.22
N GLY A 25 13.43 2.10 -25.23
CA GLY A 25 14.23 2.47 -24.06
C GLY A 25 13.78 3.76 -23.37
N PRO A 26 13.80 4.93 -24.05
CA PRO A 26 13.40 6.21 -23.46
C PRO A 26 11.96 6.21 -22.92
N ARG A 27 11.07 5.49 -23.61
CA ARG A 27 9.67 5.36 -23.19
C ARG A 27 9.54 4.54 -21.91
N THR A 28 10.31 3.46 -21.77
CA THR A 28 10.35 2.63 -20.55
C THR A 28 10.89 3.41 -19.35
N GLU A 29 11.87 4.28 -19.56
CA GLU A 29 12.41 5.15 -18.49
C GLU A 29 11.35 6.11 -17.95
N LEU A 30 10.53 6.71 -18.80
CA LEU A 30 9.42 7.57 -18.37
C LEU A 30 8.40 6.80 -17.52
N VAL A 31 8.03 5.58 -17.92
CA VAL A 31 7.11 4.75 -17.12
C VAL A 31 7.73 4.38 -15.77
N ARG A 32 9.04 4.05 -15.73
CA ARG A 32 9.76 3.80 -14.47
C ARG A 32 9.82 5.03 -13.57
N LEU A 33 10.01 6.21 -14.16
CA LEU A 33 10.01 7.47 -13.44
C LEU A 33 8.63 7.74 -12.81
N ALA A 34 7.55 7.53 -13.56
CA ALA A 34 6.19 7.60 -13.04
C ALA A 34 5.94 6.57 -11.91
N GLU A 35 6.47 5.34 -12.04
CA GLU A 35 6.37 4.31 -10.99
C GLU A 35 7.16 4.68 -9.72
N HIS A 36 8.31 5.32 -9.88
CA HIS A 36 9.12 5.84 -8.78
C HIS A 36 8.34 6.91 -8.01
N GLY A 37 7.66 7.81 -8.71
CA GLY A 37 6.73 8.78 -8.14
C GLY A 37 5.40 8.20 -7.64
N ARG A 38 5.22 6.87 -7.68
CA ARG A 38 4.01 6.18 -7.19
C ARG A 38 2.71 6.56 -7.89
N LEU A 39 2.74 7.03 -9.15
CA LEU A 39 1.53 7.36 -9.91
C LEU A 39 0.63 6.12 -10.11
N ASP A 40 -0.70 6.29 -10.13
CA ASP A 40 -1.68 5.20 -10.21
C ASP A 40 -1.51 4.42 -11.52
N PHE A 41 -1.43 5.16 -12.62
CA PHE A 41 -1.25 4.65 -13.97
C PHE A 41 -0.65 5.71 -14.89
N VAL A 42 -0.15 5.23 -16.04
CA VAL A 42 0.15 6.07 -17.19
C VAL A 42 -0.81 5.77 -18.34
N THR A 43 -1.20 6.80 -19.07
CA THR A 43 -1.85 6.63 -20.36
C THR A 43 -0.79 6.75 -21.45
N LEU A 44 -0.82 5.81 -22.39
CA LEU A 44 0.15 5.74 -23.48
C LEU A 44 -0.59 6.08 -24.77
N ASP A 45 -0.26 7.23 -25.37
CA ASP A 45 -0.73 7.54 -26.72
C ASP A 45 -0.06 6.58 -27.70
N ASP A 46 -0.84 6.04 -28.65
CA ASP A 46 -0.36 5.08 -29.64
C ASP A 46 0.66 5.79 -30.57
N PRO A 47 1.93 5.36 -30.63
CA PRO A 47 2.93 6.01 -31.48
C PRO A 47 2.69 5.74 -32.98
N VAL A 48 1.74 4.90 -33.37
CA VAL A 48 1.51 4.61 -34.79
C VAL A 48 0.01 4.40 -35.02
N GLY A 49 -0.58 5.14 -35.97
CA GLY A 49 -1.95 4.88 -36.44
C GLY A 49 -2.12 3.55 -37.17
N ARG A 50 -1.54 2.44 -36.67
CA ARG A 50 -1.68 1.08 -37.20
C ARG A 50 -1.78 0.07 -36.05
N PRO A 51 -2.96 -0.55 -35.81
CA PRO A 51 -3.08 -1.69 -34.92
C PRO A 51 -2.07 -2.79 -35.32
N GLY A 52 -1.29 -3.32 -34.38
CA GLY A 52 -0.33 -4.38 -34.68
C GLY A 52 0.45 -4.95 -33.48
N PRO A 53 1.18 -6.08 -33.68
CA PRO A 53 1.96 -6.76 -32.64
C PRO A 53 3.03 -5.87 -31.98
N GLU A 54 3.59 -4.90 -32.71
CA GLU A 54 4.61 -3.97 -32.20
C GLU A 54 4.12 -3.11 -31.02
N ALA A 55 2.84 -2.70 -31.02
CA ALA A 55 2.25 -1.95 -29.91
C ALA A 55 2.09 -2.82 -28.65
N LEU A 56 1.72 -4.10 -28.83
CA LEU A 56 1.63 -5.05 -27.72
C LEU A 56 3.02 -5.38 -27.16
N ASP A 57 4.04 -5.54 -28.02
CA ASP A 57 5.42 -5.79 -27.59
C ASP A 57 5.99 -4.61 -26.81
N LEU A 58 5.75 -3.38 -27.27
CA LEU A 58 6.16 -2.15 -26.58
C LEU A 58 5.53 -2.06 -25.18
N VAL A 59 4.21 -2.23 -25.08
CA VAL A 59 3.50 -2.13 -23.79
C VAL A 59 3.81 -3.33 -22.90
N SER A 60 4.07 -4.52 -23.47
CA SER A 60 4.53 -5.69 -22.71
C SER A 60 5.95 -5.51 -22.16
N ALA A 61 6.85 -4.87 -22.92
CA ALA A 61 8.17 -4.51 -22.44
C ALA A 61 8.10 -3.51 -21.28
N MET A 62 7.22 -2.51 -21.36
CA MET A 62 6.95 -1.59 -20.25
C MET A 62 6.35 -2.31 -19.04
N ALA A 63 5.42 -3.25 -19.26
CA ALA A 63 4.83 -4.06 -18.22
C ALA A 63 5.87 -4.94 -17.52
N ALA A 64 6.83 -5.50 -18.26
CA ALA A 64 7.94 -6.28 -17.69
C ALA A 64 8.96 -5.40 -16.96
N ALA A 65 9.15 -4.16 -17.41
CA ALA A 65 10.10 -3.21 -16.84
C ALA A 65 9.59 -2.48 -15.59
N THR A 66 8.32 -2.67 -15.23
CA THR A 66 7.62 -2.04 -14.10
C THR A 66 6.85 -3.08 -13.28
N ARG A 67 6.58 -2.81 -12.01
CA ARG A 67 6.00 -3.81 -11.09
C ARG A 67 4.59 -3.48 -10.60
N ARG A 68 4.22 -2.21 -10.59
CA ARG A 68 3.06 -1.66 -9.89
C ARG A 68 2.25 -0.75 -10.78
N ILE A 69 2.89 0.20 -11.48
CA ILE A 69 2.14 1.25 -12.19
C ILE A 69 1.18 0.65 -13.22
N GLY A 70 -0.04 1.19 -13.29
CA GLY A 70 -1.02 0.81 -14.29
C GLY A 70 -0.64 1.27 -15.69
N LEU A 71 -0.98 0.47 -16.70
CA LEU A 71 -0.73 0.79 -18.11
C LEU A 71 -2.05 0.87 -18.86
N VAL A 72 -2.35 2.05 -19.40
CA VAL A 72 -3.60 2.30 -20.13
C VAL A 72 -3.25 2.75 -21.55
N PRO A 73 -3.08 1.82 -22.50
CA PRO A 73 -2.88 2.19 -23.90
C PRO A 73 -4.15 2.83 -24.46
N ARG A 74 -3.98 3.85 -25.30
CA ARG A 74 -5.05 4.41 -26.13
C ARG A 74 -5.08 3.73 -27.49
N GLY A 75 -6.26 3.70 -28.12
CA GLY A 75 -6.45 3.05 -29.41
C GLY A 75 -6.88 1.58 -29.31
N THR A 76 -6.11 0.67 -29.93
CA THR A 76 -6.45 -0.75 -30.07
C THR A 76 -6.68 -1.42 -28.71
N ASP A 77 -7.79 -2.16 -28.55
CA ASP A 77 -8.07 -2.86 -27.29
C ASP A 77 -7.14 -4.06 -27.09
N LEU A 78 -6.00 -3.79 -26.46
CA LEU A 78 -5.03 -4.79 -26.02
C LEU A 78 -5.27 -5.23 -24.57
N SER A 79 -6.29 -4.68 -23.91
CA SER A 79 -6.43 -4.73 -22.45
C SER A 79 -6.56 -6.16 -21.92
N GLY A 80 -7.28 -7.05 -22.59
CA GLY A 80 -7.41 -8.46 -22.15
C GLY A 80 -6.10 -9.26 -22.22
N ARG A 81 -5.25 -9.03 -23.25
CA ARG A 81 -3.94 -9.68 -23.38
C ARG A 81 -2.93 -9.03 -22.44
N LEU A 82 -2.95 -7.70 -22.37
CA LEU A 82 -2.08 -6.93 -21.50
C LEU A 82 -2.38 -7.18 -20.02
N ASP A 83 -3.63 -7.39 -19.61
CA ASP A 83 -3.95 -7.61 -18.20
C ASP A 83 -3.33 -8.90 -17.66
N ARG A 84 -3.17 -9.91 -18.52
CA ARG A 84 -2.43 -11.13 -18.20
C ARG A 84 -0.94 -10.88 -18.02
N VAL A 85 -0.33 -10.13 -18.94
CA VAL A 85 1.12 -9.81 -18.91
C VAL A 85 1.45 -8.86 -17.76
N ALA A 86 0.61 -7.85 -17.56
CA ALA A 86 0.74 -6.82 -16.54
C ALA A 86 0.17 -7.25 -15.18
N ARG A 87 -0.45 -8.43 -15.08
CA ARG A 87 -1.00 -9.04 -13.85
C ARG A 87 -2.04 -8.16 -13.14
N GLY A 88 -3.09 -7.74 -13.84
CA GLY A 88 -4.17 -6.91 -13.26
C GLY A 88 -3.89 -5.40 -13.26
N ARG A 89 -2.85 -4.96 -13.98
CA ARG A 89 -2.43 -3.56 -14.09
C ARG A 89 -2.87 -2.90 -15.41
N ALA A 90 -3.65 -3.59 -16.25
CA ALA A 90 -4.09 -3.02 -17.51
C ALA A 90 -5.36 -2.18 -17.34
N GLY A 91 -5.41 -1.06 -18.04
CA GLY A 91 -6.66 -0.33 -18.29
C GLY A 91 -7.06 -0.40 -19.76
N ARG A 92 -8.36 -0.27 -20.00
CA ARG A 92 -8.95 -0.08 -21.32
C ARG A 92 -9.43 1.35 -21.45
N TRP A 93 -8.88 2.07 -22.41
CA TRP A 93 -9.45 3.35 -22.84
C TRP A 93 -10.69 3.09 -23.71
N ILE A 94 -11.83 3.64 -23.32
CA ILE A 94 -13.06 3.56 -24.11
C ILE A 94 -13.18 4.88 -24.87
N GLU A 95 -12.94 4.82 -26.19
CA GLU A 95 -13.15 5.96 -27.07
C GLU A 95 -14.64 6.25 -27.21
N VAL A 96 -15.02 7.52 -27.09
CA VAL A 96 -16.39 7.99 -27.32
C VAL A 96 -16.36 8.88 -28.55
N PRO A 97 -17.08 8.55 -29.64
CA PRO A 97 -17.13 9.40 -30.81
C PRO A 97 -17.65 10.78 -30.43
N ASP A 98 -16.98 11.83 -30.90
CA ASP A 98 -17.60 13.14 -30.91
C ASP A 98 -18.84 13.08 -31.81
N ALA A 99 -19.97 13.55 -31.28
CA ALA A 99 -21.22 13.69 -32.03
C ALA A 99 -21.01 14.76 -33.12
N GLY A 100 -20.38 14.38 -34.23
CA GLY A 100 -19.99 15.32 -35.27
C GLY A 100 -19.14 14.78 -36.43
N VAL A 101 -18.72 13.51 -36.46
CA VAL A 101 -17.93 12.97 -37.58
C VAL A 101 -18.74 11.92 -38.34
N GLY A 102 -19.26 12.33 -39.50
CA GLY A 102 -20.07 11.49 -40.39
C GLY A 102 -19.31 10.30 -40.99
N GLU A 103 -20.08 9.25 -41.28
CA GLU A 103 -19.88 8.07 -42.14
C GLU A 103 -18.58 7.23 -42.04
N ALA A 104 -17.50 7.67 -41.40
CA ALA A 104 -16.30 6.85 -41.17
C ALA A 104 -16.38 5.95 -39.92
N GLY A 105 -17.36 6.16 -39.04
CA GLY A 105 -17.50 5.44 -37.75
C GLY A 105 -18.06 4.01 -37.84
N ARG A 106 -18.59 3.58 -38.99
CA ARG A 106 -19.18 2.24 -39.14
C ARG A 106 -18.15 1.11 -39.30
N ALA A 107 -16.89 1.43 -39.61
CA ALA A 107 -15.83 0.43 -39.79
C ALA A 107 -15.08 0.05 -38.48
N ALA A 108 -15.38 0.71 -37.36
CA ALA A 108 -14.60 0.58 -36.11
C ALA A 108 -15.33 -0.14 -34.96
N GLY A 109 -16.48 -0.80 -35.20
CA GLY A 109 -17.18 -1.58 -34.18
C GLY A 109 -17.68 -0.75 -32.99
N VAL A 110 -18.13 0.47 -33.25
CA VAL A 110 -18.61 1.41 -32.21
C VAL A 110 -20.09 1.13 -31.89
N PRO A 111 -20.50 1.00 -30.62
CA PRO A 111 -21.89 0.73 -30.26
C PRO A 111 -22.75 2.00 -30.29
N GLU A 112 -24.00 1.89 -30.74
CA GLU A 112 -24.96 3.00 -30.71
C GLU A 112 -25.50 3.27 -29.29
N ALA A 113 -26.10 4.45 -29.09
CA ALA A 113 -26.63 4.89 -27.80
C ALA A 113 -27.76 3.95 -27.30
N GLY A 114 -27.39 2.99 -26.46
CA GLY A 114 -28.29 1.95 -25.92
C GLY A 114 -27.67 0.56 -25.97
N GLU A 115 -26.69 0.35 -26.84
CA GLU A 115 -25.95 -0.90 -26.98
C GLU A 115 -24.78 -0.99 -26.00
N SER A 116 -24.54 -2.20 -25.50
CA SER A 116 -23.39 -2.50 -24.65
C SER A 116 -22.11 -2.38 -25.48
N PRO A 117 -21.08 -1.63 -25.02
CA PRO A 117 -19.75 -1.64 -25.65
C PRO A 117 -18.99 -2.95 -25.50
N PHE A 118 -19.59 -3.91 -24.78
CA PHE A 118 -19.11 -5.27 -24.63
C PHE A 118 -19.81 -6.16 -25.66
N PRO A 119 -19.07 -6.97 -26.45
CA PRO A 119 -19.66 -7.82 -27.48
C PRO A 119 -20.73 -8.75 -26.88
N ALA A 120 -21.82 -8.94 -27.62
CA ALA A 120 -22.90 -9.84 -27.27
C ALA A 120 -22.43 -11.31 -27.45
N GLY A 121 -21.69 -11.81 -26.47
CA GLY A 121 -21.23 -13.19 -26.37
C GLY A 121 -20.83 -13.44 -24.93
N GLY A 122 -21.50 -14.40 -24.28
CA GLY A 122 -21.30 -14.71 -22.87
C GLY A 122 -19.85 -15.07 -22.54
N LEU A 123 -19.53 -15.05 -21.24
CA LEU A 123 -18.37 -15.73 -20.68
C LEU A 123 -18.44 -17.23 -21.04
N GLY A 124 -17.98 -17.60 -22.24
CA GLY A 124 -18.09 -18.94 -22.77
C GLY A 124 -18.21 -18.92 -24.28
N ASP A 125 -17.14 -18.57 -24.98
CA ASP A 125 -16.63 -19.38 -26.09
C ASP A 125 -15.27 -18.86 -26.54
N HIS A 126 -14.44 -19.79 -26.99
CA HIS A 126 -13.06 -19.59 -27.39
C HIS A 126 -12.92 -18.63 -28.58
N PRO A 127 -11.90 -17.75 -28.64
CA PRO A 127 -11.45 -17.25 -29.93
C PRO A 127 -10.74 -18.40 -30.66
N VAL A 128 -11.29 -18.81 -31.79
CA VAL A 128 -10.56 -19.51 -32.84
C VAL A 128 -9.67 -18.49 -33.54
N ASP A 129 -8.35 -18.63 -33.44
CA ASP A 129 -7.41 -17.86 -34.26
C ASP A 129 -7.33 -18.44 -35.68
N ALA A 130 -7.11 -17.54 -36.65
CA ALA A 130 -7.28 -17.76 -38.09
C ALA A 130 -6.23 -18.66 -38.78
N ASP A 131 -5.35 -19.34 -38.05
CA ASP A 131 -4.24 -20.12 -38.64
C ASP A 131 -4.17 -21.61 -38.22
N GLY A 132 -5.21 -22.16 -37.60
CA GLY A 132 -5.41 -23.63 -37.57
C GLY A 132 -4.34 -24.47 -36.83
N VAL A 133 -3.50 -23.89 -35.98
CA VAL A 133 -2.56 -24.65 -35.12
C VAL A 133 -3.15 -24.78 -33.71
N ARG A 134 -3.43 -26.02 -33.29
CA ARG A 134 -3.85 -26.37 -31.93
C ARG A 134 -2.64 -26.35 -30.99
N ASP A 135 -2.68 -25.50 -29.96
CA ASP A 135 -1.73 -25.55 -28.85
C ASP A 135 -2.18 -26.61 -27.83
N GLU A 136 -1.56 -27.79 -27.86
CA GLU A 136 -1.71 -28.82 -26.83
C GLU A 136 -0.77 -28.50 -25.65
N GLY A 137 -1.20 -27.57 -24.78
CA GLY A 137 -0.43 -27.21 -23.59
C GLY A 137 -1.27 -26.45 -22.56
N ALA A 138 -1.71 -27.15 -21.51
CA ALA A 138 -2.40 -26.64 -20.32
C ALA A 138 -3.77 -25.96 -20.55
N GLY A 139 -4.84 -26.59 -20.03
CA GLY A 139 -6.17 -25.97 -19.97
C GLY A 139 -6.17 -24.65 -19.17
N PRO A 140 -7.12 -23.74 -19.44
CA PRO A 140 -7.11 -22.39 -18.89
C PRO A 140 -7.28 -22.39 -17.37
N ASP A 141 -6.31 -21.82 -16.66
CA ASP A 141 -6.37 -21.52 -15.23
C ASP A 141 -7.50 -20.49 -14.95
N PRO A 142 -8.53 -20.83 -14.15
CA PRO A 142 -9.64 -19.93 -13.84
C PRO A 142 -9.26 -18.73 -12.93
N SER A 143 -8.06 -18.69 -12.36
CA SER A 143 -7.66 -17.67 -11.37
C SER A 143 -7.33 -16.28 -11.93
N TYR A 144 -7.20 -16.11 -13.24
CA TYR A 144 -6.72 -14.86 -13.88
C TYR A 144 -7.77 -14.06 -14.66
N ARG A 145 -9.08 -14.25 -14.44
CA ARG A 145 -10.11 -13.40 -15.05
C ARG A 145 -10.29 -12.09 -14.25
N LEU A 146 -9.28 -11.24 -14.22
CA LEU A 146 -9.44 -9.85 -13.79
C LEU A 146 -9.91 -9.04 -15.02
N ALA A 147 -11.01 -8.31 -14.87
CA ALA A 147 -11.46 -7.40 -15.93
C ALA A 147 -10.63 -6.12 -15.87
N PRO A 148 -10.07 -5.65 -16.99
CA PRO A 148 -9.26 -4.43 -17.03
C PRO A 148 -10.05 -3.22 -16.52
N LEU A 149 -9.34 -2.21 -16.04
CA LEU A 149 -9.95 -0.97 -15.56
C LEU A 149 -10.52 -0.17 -16.74
N HIS A 150 -11.78 0.25 -16.69
CA HIS A 150 -12.36 1.09 -17.75
C HIS A 150 -12.12 2.57 -17.50
N LEU A 151 -11.48 3.23 -18.46
CA LEU A 151 -11.24 4.66 -18.45
C LEU A 151 -11.97 5.35 -19.61
N VAL A 152 -12.66 6.46 -19.32
CA VAL A 152 -13.42 7.25 -20.31
C VAL A 152 -13.05 8.72 -20.18
N ASP A 153 -12.81 9.41 -21.29
CA ASP A 153 -12.79 10.87 -21.34
C ASP A 153 -14.22 11.43 -21.31
N ALA A 154 -14.64 11.93 -20.15
CA ALA A 154 -15.98 12.44 -19.88
C ALA A 154 -16.08 13.98 -20.02
N SER A 155 -15.17 14.59 -20.80
CA SER A 155 -15.16 16.04 -21.00
C SER A 155 -16.42 16.52 -21.73
N THR A 156 -16.95 15.73 -22.66
CA THR A 156 -18.17 16.05 -23.42
C THR A 156 -19.43 15.53 -22.72
N ARG A 157 -20.57 16.20 -22.94
CA ARG A 157 -21.86 15.78 -22.34
C ARG A 157 -22.31 14.39 -22.80
N GLY A 158 -21.99 14.02 -24.05
CA GLY A 158 -22.27 12.70 -24.61
C GLY A 158 -21.50 11.59 -23.89
N ALA A 159 -20.21 11.79 -23.64
CA ALA A 159 -19.37 10.82 -22.96
C ALA A 159 -19.71 10.62 -21.47
N ARG A 160 -20.25 11.65 -20.80
CA ARG A 160 -20.63 11.56 -19.36
C ARG A 160 -21.68 10.49 -19.07
N ALA A 161 -22.60 10.22 -20.00
CA ALA A 161 -23.60 9.18 -19.82
C ALA A 161 -22.96 7.77 -19.83
N LEU A 162 -22.03 7.55 -20.75
CA LEU A 162 -21.27 6.30 -20.85
C LEU A 162 -20.34 6.13 -19.64
N ALA A 163 -19.62 7.19 -19.27
CA ALA A 163 -18.70 7.19 -18.14
C ALA A 163 -19.42 6.84 -16.82
N ALA A 164 -20.57 7.46 -16.56
CA ALA A 164 -21.35 7.17 -15.37
C ALA A 164 -21.77 5.69 -15.27
N ARG A 165 -22.12 5.09 -16.41
CA ARG A 165 -22.62 3.71 -16.46
C ARG A 165 -21.53 2.65 -16.41
N TYR A 166 -20.36 2.91 -17.01
CA TYR A 166 -19.35 1.85 -17.21
C TYR A 166 -17.93 2.19 -16.75
N ALA A 167 -17.58 3.47 -16.62
CA ALA A 167 -16.19 3.83 -16.29
C ALA A 167 -15.87 3.54 -14.82
N ASP A 168 -14.68 3.02 -14.57
CA ASP A 168 -14.05 3.00 -13.26
C ASP A 168 -13.34 4.34 -13.00
N VAL A 169 -12.77 4.95 -14.06
CA VAL A 169 -12.14 6.28 -14.05
C VAL A 169 -12.72 7.16 -15.15
N ALA A 170 -13.17 8.36 -14.78
CA ALA A 170 -13.58 9.39 -15.73
C ALA A 170 -12.56 10.54 -15.72
N LEU A 171 -11.99 10.83 -16.89
CA LEU A 171 -11.15 12.03 -17.09
C LEU A 171 -12.04 13.21 -17.45
N VAL A 172 -11.81 14.36 -16.82
CA VAL A 172 -12.56 15.59 -17.10
C VAL A 172 -11.63 16.77 -17.33
N ARG A 173 -11.82 17.50 -18.42
CA ARG A 173 -11.13 18.78 -18.64
C ARG A 173 -11.91 19.92 -17.98
N ALA A 174 -11.33 20.52 -16.95
CA ALA A 174 -11.90 21.68 -16.25
C ALA A 174 -10.80 22.66 -15.86
N ALA A 175 -11.02 23.95 -16.12
CA ALA A 175 -10.08 25.02 -15.78
C ALA A 175 -10.27 25.58 -14.36
N THR A 176 -11.42 25.29 -13.72
CA THR A 176 -11.76 25.81 -12.38
C THR A 176 -12.21 24.69 -11.44
N PRO A 177 -11.98 24.83 -10.12
CA PRO A 177 -12.40 23.82 -9.13
C PRO A 177 -13.93 23.67 -9.09
N ALA A 178 -14.67 24.77 -9.22
CA ALA A 178 -16.13 24.76 -9.29
C ALA A 178 -16.66 23.98 -10.51
N GLY A 179 -16.01 24.15 -11.68
CA GLY A 179 -16.35 23.39 -12.88
C GLY A 179 -16.09 21.89 -12.72
N ALA A 180 -14.94 21.52 -12.13
CA ALA A 180 -14.60 20.13 -11.85
C ALA A 180 -15.59 19.49 -10.85
N ALA A 181 -15.91 20.20 -9.76
CA ALA A 181 -16.87 19.75 -8.76
C ALA A 181 -18.26 19.50 -9.35
N ALA A 182 -18.73 20.41 -10.23
CA ALA A 182 -20.03 20.27 -10.88
C ALA A 182 -20.11 19.03 -11.78
N VAL A 183 -19.08 18.77 -12.59
CA VAL A 183 -19.05 17.58 -13.46
C VAL A 183 -18.92 16.30 -12.62
N ARG A 184 -18.13 16.31 -11.54
CA ARG A 184 -17.99 15.18 -10.62
C ARG A 184 -19.32 14.81 -9.97
N GLU A 185 -20.07 15.80 -9.51
CA GLU A 185 -21.39 15.58 -8.92
C GLU A 185 -22.39 15.05 -9.95
N GLU A 186 -22.38 15.61 -11.17
CA GLU A 186 -23.19 15.11 -12.29
C GLU A 186 -22.93 13.62 -12.56
N LEU A 187 -21.66 13.22 -12.65
CA LEU A 187 -21.25 11.85 -12.90
C LEU A 187 -21.69 10.90 -11.78
N ARG A 188 -21.56 11.31 -10.51
CA ARG A 188 -21.97 10.51 -9.35
C ARG A 188 -23.47 10.31 -9.26
N VAL A 189 -24.24 11.36 -9.49
CA VAL A 189 -25.71 11.29 -9.55
C VAL A 189 -26.15 10.36 -10.67
N ARG A 190 -25.51 10.44 -11.86
CA ARG A 190 -25.81 9.54 -12.97
C ARG A 190 -25.40 8.09 -12.68
N ALA A 191 -24.25 7.86 -12.04
CA ALA A 191 -23.80 6.53 -11.64
C ALA A 191 -24.79 5.88 -10.67
N ALA A 192 -25.25 6.64 -9.66
CA ALA A 192 -26.29 6.20 -8.73
C ALA A 192 -27.58 5.83 -9.45
N LYS A 193 -28.04 6.65 -10.40
CA LYS A 193 -29.22 6.36 -11.24
C LYS A 193 -29.07 5.10 -12.08
N SER A 194 -27.84 4.73 -12.44
CA SER A 194 -27.53 3.47 -13.15
C SER A 194 -27.33 2.26 -12.23
N GLY A 195 -27.57 2.41 -10.91
CA GLY A 195 -27.42 1.34 -9.93
C GLY A 195 -25.98 1.10 -9.43
N ARG A 196 -25.04 2.00 -9.74
CA ARG A 196 -23.65 1.91 -9.28
C ARG A 196 -23.44 2.73 -8.00
N ALA A 197 -22.62 2.21 -7.09
CA ALA A 197 -22.16 2.98 -5.95
C ALA A 197 -21.40 4.24 -6.44
N PRO A 198 -21.73 5.46 -5.98
CA PRO A 198 -21.03 6.68 -6.41
C PRO A 198 -19.53 6.66 -6.17
N GLY A 199 -19.07 5.92 -5.15
CA GLY A 199 -17.66 5.74 -4.83
C GLY A 199 -16.91 4.73 -5.71
N ALA A 200 -17.60 4.02 -6.61
CA ALA A 200 -17.01 3.08 -7.57
C ALA A 200 -16.56 3.77 -8.88
N LEU A 201 -16.73 5.09 -9.00
CA LEU A 201 -16.26 5.92 -10.10
C LEU A 201 -15.30 6.98 -9.55
N ARG A 202 -14.06 6.98 -10.03
CA ARG A 202 -13.08 8.03 -9.73
C ARG A 202 -13.11 9.11 -10.80
N VAL A 203 -13.19 10.37 -10.40
CA VAL A 203 -13.17 11.51 -11.33
C VAL A 203 -11.82 12.22 -11.21
N LEU A 204 -11.01 12.15 -12.27
CA LEU A 204 -9.70 12.79 -12.34
C LEU A 204 -9.75 14.00 -13.28
N VAL A 205 -9.21 15.12 -12.84
CA VAL A 205 -9.10 16.31 -13.71
C VAL A 205 -7.88 16.16 -14.61
N SER A 206 -8.09 16.24 -15.92
CA SER A 206 -7.02 16.21 -16.91
C SER A 206 -6.47 17.61 -17.13
N LEU A 207 -5.20 17.83 -16.80
CA LEU A 207 -4.51 19.13 -16.87
C LEU A 207 -3.21 18.99 -17.67
N ARG A 208 -3.00 19.89 -18.64
CA ARG A 208 -1.68 20.04 -19.25
C ARG A 208 -0.76 20.77 -18.30
N VAL A 209 0.50 20.33 -18.17
CA VAL A 209 1.47 20.93 -17.25
C VAL A 209 2.77 21.27 -17.99
N ASP A 210 3.19 22.52 -17.89
CA ASP A 210 4.49 23.02 -18.36
C ASP A 210 5.31 23.47 -17.14
N LEU A 211 6.27 22.64 -16.73
CA LEU A 211 7.12 22.87 -15.56
C LEU A 211 8.51 23.38 -15.96
N GLY A 212 8.63 23.98 -17.15
CA GLY A 212 9.89 24.42 -17.73
C GLY A 212 10.53 25.65 -17.11
N GLY A 213 9.75 26.49 -16.43
CA GLY A 213 10.31 27.58 -15.62
C GLY A 213 10.97 26.98 -14.40
N GLY A 214 12.27 27.25 -14.18
CA GLY A 214 13.00 26.83 -12.97
C GLY A 214 12.38 27.41 -11.68
N GLU A 215 13.17 27.54 -10.62
CA GLU A 215 12.82 28.21 -9.36
C GLU A 215 12.46 29.72 -9.53
N CYS A 216 12.02 30.14 -10.71
CA CYS A 216 11.36 31.40 -10.91
C CYS A 216 10.00 31.32 -10.20
N ALA A 217 9.85 32.09 -9.12
CA ALA A 217 8.53 32.53 -8.68
C ALA A 217 7.76 32.92 -9.94
N ALA A 218 6.55 32.36 -10.07
CA ALA A 218 5.68 32.59 -11.20
C ALA A 218 5.75 34.07 -11.62
N GLU A 219 6.19 34.39 -12.84
CA GLU A 219 6.38 35.79 -13.28
C GLU A 219 5.17 36.64 -12.88
N PRO A 220 5.32 37.90 -12.43
CA PRO A 220 4.20 38.72 -11.98
C PRO A 220 3.02 38.68 -12.99
N GLY A 221 1.92 38.03 -12.61
CA GLY A 221 0.82 37.61 -13.50
C GLY A 221 0.62 36.08 -13.66
N HIS A 222 1.52 35.27 -13.12
CA HIS A 222 1.50 33.81 -13.07
C HIS A 222 1.33 33.27 -11.64
N GLY A 223 1.47 34.10 -10.60
CA GLY A 223 1.14 33.75 -9.22
C GLY A 223 -0.37 33.88 -8.96
N GLY A 224 -1.05 32.75 -8.80
CA GLY A 224 -2.45 32.67 -8.31
C GLY A 224 -3.54 32.36 -9.34
N GLY A 225 -3.22 32.31 -10.63
CA GLY A 225 -4.20 31.94 -11.66
C GLY A 225 -4.12 30.45 -11.97
N GLY A 226 -5.11 29.67 -11.55
CA GLY A 226 -5.21 28.25 -11.89
C GLY A 226 -5.19 27.96 -13.41
N PRO A 227 -5.45 26.71 -13.83
CA PRO A 227 -5.26 26.29 -15.22
C PRO A 227 -6.01 27.18 -16.22
N ARG A 228 -5.34 27.63 -17.29
CA ARG A 228 -5.96 28.47 -18.32
C ARG A 228 -6.62 27.60 -19.39
N PRO A 229 -7.83 27.93 -19.86
CA PRO A 229 -8.45 27.22 -20.98
C PRO A 229 -7.61 27.37 -22.26
N THR A 230 -7.33 26.25 -22.95
CA THR A 230 -6.73 26.23 -24.29
C THR A 230 -7.52 25.29 -25.20
N ALA A 231 -7.28 25.34 -26.51
CA ALA A 231 -7.92 24.45 -27.48
C ALA A 231 -7.67 22.96 -27.18
N GLN A 232 -6.52 22.64 -26.59
CA GLN A 232 -6.10 21.28 -26.23
C GLN A 232 -6.46 20.92 -24.77
N GLY A 233 -7.17 21.78 -24.04
CA GLY A 233 -7.54 21.60 -22.65
C GLY A 233 -6.90 22.60 -21.68
N PRO A 234 -7.25 22.53 -20.38
CA PRO A 234 -6.71 23.43 -19.37
C PRO A 234 -5.18 23.25 -19.21
N LEU A 235 -4.43 24.36 -19.29
CA LEU A 235 -2.97 24.40 -19.18
C LEU A 235 -2.54 25.11 -17.90
N TYR A 236 -1.72 24.42 -17.11
CA TYR A 236 -0.97 24.98 -16.00
C TYR A 236 0.48 25.23 -16.44
N ARG A 237 0.99 26.43 -16.16
CA ARG A 237 2.40 26.79 -16.35
C ARG A 237 2.91 27.40 -15.05
N GLY A 238 3.95 26.81 -14.47
CA GLY A 238 4.50 27.23 -13.18
C GLY A 238 5.45 26.21 -12.57
N GLY A 239 5.85 26.42 -11.32
CA GLY A 239 6.74 25.52 -10.60
C GLY A 239 6.05 24.25 -10.09
N PRO A 240 6.81 23.20 -9.74
CA PRO A 240 6.26 21.96 -9.16
C PRO A 240 5.69 22.16 -7.75
N VAL A 241 6.17 23.16 -7.00
CA VAL A 241 5.68 23.51 -5.66
C VAL A 241 4.28 24.13 -5.75
N ASP A 242 4.14 25.15 -6.58
CA ASP A 242 2.86 25.81 -6.84
C ASP A 242 1.82 24.83 -7.42
N LEU A 243 2.27 23.86 -8.23
CA LEU A 243 1.40 22.80 -8.72
C LEU A 243 0.90 21.94 -7.55
N ALA A 244 1.77 21.54 -6.62
CA ALA A 244 1.36 20.75 -5.45
C ALA A 244 0.34 21.50 -4.58
N ASP A 245 0.51 22.82 -4.39
CA ASP A 245 -0.44 23.68 -3.70
C ASP A 245 -1.80 23.70 -4.40
N LEU A 246 -1.79 23.84 -5.74
CA LEU A 246 -3.01 23.81 -6.55
C LEU A 246 -3.75 22.48 -6.44
N LEU A 247 -3.05 21.36 -6.61
CA LEU A 247 -3.64 20.02 -6.52
C LEU A 247 -4.20 19.75 -5.12
N ALA A 248 -3.46 20.14 -4.07
CA ALA A 248 -3.88 20.01 -2.68
C ALA A 248 -5.14 20.83 -2.37
N ALA A 249 -5.22 22.08 -2.85
CA ALA A 249 -6.37 22.95 -2.66
C ALA A 249 -7.63 22.35 -3.31
N TRP A 250 -7.56 21.97 -4.59
CA TRP A 250 -8.68 21.37 -5.31
C TRP A 250 -9.18 20.07 -4.68
N HIS A 251 -8.26 19.22 -4.21
CA HIS A 251 -8.62 17.99 -3.52
C HIS A 251 -9.27 18.26 -2.14
N THR A 252 -8.73 19.23 -1.38
CA THR A 252 -9.27 19.66 -0.08
C THR A 252 -10.60 20.41 -0.21
N GLU A 253 -10.91 20.98 -1.37
CA GLU A 253 -12.24 21.51 -1.67
C GLU A 253 -13.21 20.42 -2.16
N GLY A 254 -12.69 19.25 -2.55
CA GLY A 254 -13.47 18.14 -3.08
C GLY A 254 -13.84 18.30 -4.56
N ALA A 255 -13.10 19.12 -5.30
CA ALA A 255 -13.30 19.36 -6.73
C ALA A 255 -13.03 18.11 -7.59
N ALA A 256 -12.11 17.24 -7.14
CA ALA A 256 -11.71 16.02 -7.85
C ALA A 256 -11.27 14.92 -6.89
N ASP A 257 -11.31 13.66 -7.35
CA ASP A 257 -10.70 12.52 -6.64
C ASP A 257 -9.19 12.42 -6.92
N GLY A 258 -8.72 13.10 -7.96
CA GLY A 258 -7.30 13.15 -8.34
C GLY A 258 -7.09 13.86 -9.67
N PHE A 259 -5.91 13.67 -10.25
CA PHE A 259 -5.47 14.39 -11.46
C PHE A 259 -4.80 13.47 -12.45
N HIS A 260 -5.03 13.77 -13.72
CA HIS A 260 -4.36 13.18 -14.86
C HIS A 260 -3.52 14.28 -15.51
N LEU A 261 -2.20 14.22 -15.34
CA LEU A 261 -1.30 15.29 -15.73
C LEU A 261 -0.73 14.98 -17.11
N VAL A 262 -0.76 15.95 -18.01
CA VAL A 262 -0.27 15.84 -19.38
C VAL A 262 0.93 16.76 -19.53
N PRO A 263 2.15 16.26 -19.27
CA PRO A 263 3.40 16.96 -19.57
C PRO A 263 3.40 17.61 -20.95
N VAL A 264 3.84 18.87 -21.04
CA VAL A 264 4.14 19.49 -22.34
C VAL A 264 5.45 18.95 -22.88
N GLU A 265 6.44 18.73 -22.01
CA GLU A 265 7.70 18.05 -22.30
C GLU A 265 7.84 16.83 -21.37
N PRO A 266 7.49 15.61 -21.82
CA PRO A 266 7.38 14.42 -20.96
C PRO A 266 8.60 14.16 -20.08
N ARG A 267 9.82 14.25 -20.62
CA ARG A 267 11.04 13.95 -19.85
C ARG A 267 11.28 14.96 -18.73
N ARG A 268 11.23 16.25 -19.08
CA ARG A 268 11.51 17.35 -18.14
C ARG A 268 10.41 17.48 -17.09
N ASP A 269 9.15 17.53 -17.55
CA ASP A 269 8.03 17.85 -16.67
C ASP A 269 7.68 16.66 -15.76
N LEU A 270 7.83 15.40 -16.23
CA LEU A 270 7.62 14.23 -15.37
C LEU A 270 8.68 14.13 -14.26
N GLU A 271 9.95 14.42 -14.57
CA GLU A 271 11.01 14.44 -13.55
C GLU A 271 10.74 15.49 -12.48
N ARG A 272 10.35 16.71 -12.88
CA ARG A 272 9.97 17.79 -11.97
C ARG A 272 8.71 17.48 -11.17
N LEU A 273 7.75 16.81 -11.80
CA LEU A 273 6.54 16.34 -11.14
C LEU A 273 6.88 15.34 -10.02
N VAL A 274 7.69 14.32 -10.32
CA VAL A 274 8.05 13.26 -9.37
C VAL A 274 8.92 13.81 -8.23
N ASN A 275 9.95 14.60 -8.56
CA ASN A 275 10.91 15.08 -7.57
C ASN A 275 10.41 16.29 -6.77
N GLY A 276 9.45 17.06 -7.30
CA GLY A 276 8.91 18.24 -6.64
C GLY A 276 7.47 18.05 -6.17
N THR A 277 6.53 17.95 -7.11
CA THR A 277 5.09 17.95 -6.79
C THR A 277 4.67 16.73 -5.97
N VAL A 278 5.04 15.53 -6.41
CA VAL A 278 4.72 14.26 -5.73
C VAL A 278 5.36 14.23 -4.34
N ALA A 279 6.64 14.59 -4.24
CA ALA A 279 7.37 14.63 -2.97
C ALA A 279 6.67 15.54 -1.94
N LEU A 280 6.22 16.72 -2.35
CA LEU A 280 5.48 17.63 -1.48
C LEU A 280 4.10 17.10 -1.07
N LEU A 281 3.36 16.50 -2.00
CA LEU A 281 2.06 15.89 -1.68
C LEU A 281 2.19 14.70 -0.72
N GLN A 282 3.28 13.93 -0.84
CA GLN A 282 3.62 12.85 0.10
C GLN A 282 4.00 13.39 1.47
N HIS A 283 4.85 14.42 1.55
CA HIS A 283 5.21 15.08 2.80
C HIS A 283 3.99 15.63 3.55
N ARG A 284 2.95 16.06 2.81
CA ARG A 284 1.68 16.55 3.37
C ARG A 284 0.67 15.44 3.69
N GLY A 285 1.00 14.18 3.45
CA GLY A 285 0.10 13.04 3.66
C GLY A 285 -1.12 13.02 2.73
N LEU A 286 -1.10 13.78 1.63
CA LEU A 286 -2.18 13.83 0.65
C LEU A 286 -2.03 12.78 -0.45
N PHE A 287 -0.80 12.32 -0.69
CA PHE A 287 -0.47 11.29 -1.66
C PHE A 287 0.30 10.14 -1.03
N ARG A 288 0.10 8.93 -1.54
CA ARG A 288 0.70 7.71 -1.00
C ARG A 288 2.22 7.69 -1.20
N THR A 289 2.94 7.10 -0.23
CA THR A 289 4.38 6.82 -0.34
C THR A 289 4.66 5.39 -0.84
N PHE A 290 3.64 4.52 -0.83
CA PHE A 290 3.67 3.14 -1.34
C PHE A 290 2.34 2.78 -2.02
N TYR A 291 2.34 1.80 -2.93
CA TYR A 291 1.12 1.34 -3.59
C TYR A 291 0.25 0.50 -2.63
N PRO A 292 -1.07 0.71 -2.60
CA PRO A 292 -1.97 0.00 -1.68
C PRO A 292 -2.25 -1.47 -2.09
N GLY A 293 -1.74 -1.93 -3.24
CA GLY A 293 -1.94 -3.29 -3.77
C GLY A 293 -1.09 -3.57 -5.01
N GLY A 294 -1.40 -4.66 -5.71
CA GLY A 294 -0.71 -5.10 -6.93
C GLY A 294 -1.47 -4.80 -8.22
N THR A 295 -2.74 -4.42 -8.13
CA THR A 295 -3.61 -4.17 -9.28
C THR A 295 -3.97 -2.69 -9.41
N LEU A 296 -4.28 -2.27 -10.64
CA LEU A 296 -4.70 -0.89 -10.91
C LEU A 296 -6.00 -0.53 -10.16
N ARG A 297 -6.90 -1.50 -9.96
CA ARG A 297 -8.12 -1.29 -9.17
C ARG A 297 -7.81 -1.03 -7.70
N GLU A 298 -6.83 -1.72 -7.11
CA GLU A 298 -6.41 -1.49 -5.72
C GLU A 298 -5.77 -0.13 -5.54
N HIS A 299 -4.96 0.35 -6.51
CA HIS A 299 -4.39 1.70 -6.50
C HIS A 299 -5.46 2.78 -6.35
N LEU A 300 -6.59 2.58 -7.01
CA LEU A 300 -7.74 3.47 -7.05
C LEU A 300 -8.76 3.20 -5.93
N GLY A 301 -8.49 2.24 -5.03
CA GLY A 301 -9.40 1.82 -3.97
C GLY A 301 -10.75 1.31 -4.50
N LEU A 302 -10.75 0.63 -5.64
CA LEU A 302 -11.94 0.07 -6.28
C LEU A 302 -12.07 -1.42 -5.95
N ALA A 303 -13.30 -1.86 -5.69
CA ALA A 303 -13.61 -3.27 -5.45
C ALA A 303 -13.35 -4.13 -6.69
N ARG A 304 -12.97 -5.40 -6.47
CA ARG A 304 -12.87 -6.38 -7.56
C ARG A 304 -14.27 -6.68 -8.12
N PRO A 305 -14.43 -6.88 -9.45
CA PRO A 305 -15.71 -7.27 -10.02
C PRO A 305 -16.22 -8.55 -9.36
N ALA A 306 -17.50 -8.60 -8.98
CA ALA A 306 -18.11 -9.78 -8.38
C ALA A 306 -18.02 -10.96 -9.36
N GLN A 307 -17.38 -12.06 -8.92
CA GLN A 307 -17.35 -13.30 -9.67
C GLN A 307 -18.72 -13.98 -9.58
N HIS A 308 -19.30 -14.36 -10.71
CA HIS A 308 -20.41 -15.30 -10.74
C HIS A 308 -19.88 -16.65 -10.22
N THR A 309 -20.40 -17.11 -9.09
CA THR A 309 -19.93 -18.33 -8.41
C THR A 309 -20.25 -19.56 -9.27
N PRO A 310 -19.28 -20.36 -9.72
CA PRO A 310 -19.58 -21.69 -10.24
C PRO A 310 -19.94 -22.59 -9.06
N GLY A 311 -20.99 -23.41 -9.19
CA GLY A 311 -21.44 -24.36 -8.17
C GLY A 311 -20.37 -25.36 -7.71
N PRO A 312 -20.66 -26.14 -6.65
CA PRO A 312 -19.64 -26.88 -5.90
C PRO A 312 -18.93 -27.90 -6.79
N LYS A 313 -17.62 -27.72 -6.98
CA LYS A 313 -16.75 -28.72 -7.62
C LYS A 313 -16.19 -29.66 -6.56
N LYS A 314 -16.21 -30.95 -6.91
CA LYS A 314 -15.75 -32.10 -6.13
C LYS A 314 -14.37 -31.87 -5.51
N THR A 315 -14.24 -32.31 -4.27
CA THR A 315 -13.01 -32.35 -3.44
C THR A 315 -11.75 -32.69 -4.23
N PRO A 316 -10.64 -31.94 -4.09
CA PRO A 316 -9.35 -32.36 -4.60
C PRO A 316 -8.75 -33.44 -3.70
N HIS A 317 -7.95 -34.29 -4.31
CA HIS A 317 -7.24 -35.41 -3.71
C HIS A 317 -6.46 -35.01 -2.45
N THR A 318 -6.68 -35.74 -1.35
CA THR A 318 -5.87 -35.69 -0.13
C THR A 318 -4.41 -36.06 -0.47
N LYS A 319 -3.50 -35.08 -0.42
CA LYS A 319 -2.06 -35.35 -0.31
C LYS A 319 -1.83 -36.19 0.96
N ARG A 320 -1.15 -37.33 0.85
CA ARG A 320 -0.71 -38.12 2.01
C ARG A 320 0.47 -37.39 2.67
N TRP A 321 0.33 -37.05 3.95
CA TRP A 321 1.40 -36.55 4.80
C TRP A 321 1.98 -37.72 5.62
N ASN A 322 3.30 -37.79 5.78
CA ASN A 322 3.94 -38.76 6.70
C ASN A 322 3.76 -38.30 8.16
N GLY A 323 3.85 -39.22 9.14
CA GLY A 323 3.56 -38.96 10.56
C GLY A 323 4.28 -37.75 11.17
N MET A 324 5.57 -37.55 10.86
CA MET A 324 6.36 -36.40 11.35
C MET A 324 5.88 -35.05 10.80
N ALA A 325 5.27 -35.03 9.61
CA ALA A 325 4.74 -33.82 9.00
C ALA A 325 3.34 -33.45 9.54
N ILE A 326 2.60 -34.43 10.08
CA ILE A 326 1.34 -34.21 10.78
C ILE A 326 1.62 -33.53 12.13
N ASP A 327 2.61 -34.02 12.88
CA ASP A 327 3.00 -33.43 14.17
C ASP A 327 3.47 -31.97 14.02
N ALA A 328 4.22 -31.66 12.95
CA ALA A 328 4.70 -30.31 12.68
C ALA A 328 3.55 -29.35 12.29
N PHE A 329 2.57 -29.82 11.52
CA PHE A 329 1.36 -29.06 11.18
C PHE A 329 0.51 -28.75 12.42
N ASP A 330 0.29 -29.74 13.29
CA ASP A 330 -0.46 -29.55 14.53
C ASP A 330 0.26 -28.60 15.49
N ALA A 331 1.59 -28.70 15.60
CA ALA A 331 2.40 -27.75 16.36
C ALA A 331 2.32 -26.32 15.81
N TRP A 332 2.32 -26.15 14.48
CA TRP A 332 2.11 -24.85 13.84
C TRP A 332 0.71 -24.29 14.13
N LYS A 333 -0.34 -25.13 14.09
CA LYS A 333 -1.71 -24.71 14.40
C LYS A 333 -1.84 -24.26 15.87
N GLN A 334 -1.30 -25.02 16.82
CA GLN A 334 -1.30 -24.62 18.23
C GLN A 334 -0.52 -23.32 18.46
N TRP A 335 0.59 -23.14 17.73
CA TRP A 335 1.34 -21.88 17.76
C TRP A 335 0.49 -20.71 17.26
N ARG A 336 -0.27 -20.88 16.16
CA ARG A 336 -1.19 -19.86 15.61
C ARG A 336 -2.29 -19.47 16.61
N GLU A 337 -2.91 -20.47 17.26
CA GLU A 337 -3.94 -20.23 18.28
C GLU A 337 -3.37 -19.42 19.45
N LYS A 338 -2.23 -19.84 20.01
CA LYS A 338 -1.53 -19.09 21.07
C LYS A 338 -1.13 -17.69 20.63
N ARG A 339 -0.76 -17.53 19.35
CA ARG A 339 -0.38 -16.24 18.79
C ARG A 339 -1.56 -15.28 18.77
N GLU A 340 -2.74 -15.71 18.31
CA GLU A 340 -3.95 -14.90 18.34
C GLU A 340 -4.42 -14.58 19.76
N GLU A 341 -4.37 -15.55 20.68
CA GLU A 341 -4.64 -15.33 22.10
C GLU A 341 -3.70 -14.28 22.71
N SER A 342 -2.40 -14.36 22.42
CA SER A 342 -1.40 -13.40 22.95
C SER A 342 -1.67 -11.97 22.46
N VAL A 343 -2.11 -11.82 21.21
CA VAL A 343 -2.38 -10.53 20.57
C VAL A 343 -3.67 -9.90 21.10
N THR A 344 -4.67 -10.74 21.37
CA THR A 344 -6.01 -10.34 21.84
C THR A 344 -6.18 -10.37 23.36
N ALA A 345 -5.14 -10.74 24.10
CA ALA A 345 -5.13 -10.70 25.56
C ALA A 345 -5.53 -9.28 26.06
N PRO A 346 -6.15 -9.16 27.26
CA PRO A 346 -6.62 -7.87 27.78
C PRO A 346 -5.55 -6.76 27.81
N TYR A 347 -4.28 -7.13 27.97
CA TYR A 347 -3.14 -6.21 27.95
C TYR A 347 -2.10 -6.59 26.88
N GLY A 348 -2.54 -7.30 25.83
CA GLY A 348 -1.71 -7.68 24.70
C GLY A 348 -1.44 -6.52 23.73
N PRO A 349 -0.73 -6.75 22.62
CA PRO A 349 -0.41 -5.73 21.61
C PRO A 349 -1.57 -4.85 21.16
N LEU A 350 -2.77 -5.40 20.94
CA LEU A 350 -3.95 -4.63 20.50
C LEU A 350 -4.54 -3.72 21.57
N ALA A 351 -4.15 -3.88 22.83
CA ALA A 351 -4.58 -3.03 23.94
C ALA A 351 -3.70 -1.77 24.06
N LEU A 352 -2.57 -1.68 23.37
CA LEU A 352 -1.68 -0.50 23.45
C LEU A 352 -2.31 0.70 22.72
N THR A 353 -2.70 1.74 23.46
CA THR A 353 -3.33 2.95 22.92
C THR A 353 -2.44 4.18 22.95
N GLY A 354 -1.24 4.08 23.53
CA GLY A 354 -0.33 5.21 23.64
C GLY A 354 1.06 4.82 24.15
N THR A 355 2.08 5.48 23.63
CA THR A 355 3.44 5.50 24.20
C THR A 355 3.82 6.97 24.33
N HIS A 356 4.05 7.42 25.56
CA HIS A 356 4.39 8.81 25.86
C HIS A 356 5.81 8.86 26.41
N TRP A 357 6.68 9.58 25.72
CA TRP A 357 8.05 9.81 26.17
C TRP A 357 8.09 11.05 27.05
N ILE A 358 8.74 10.95 28.22
CA ILE A 358 8.78 12.06 29.17
C ILE A 358 9.60 13.24 28.63
N GLU A 359 10.64 12.96 27.84
CA GLU A 359 11.43 13.99 27.15
C GLU A 359 10.61 14.87 26.19
N ASP A 360 9.52 14.33 25.62
CA ASP A 360 8.62 15.05 24.72
C ASP A 360 7.54 15.84 25.49
N GLN A 361 7.51 15.73 26.83
CA GLN A 361 6.51 16.31 27.73
C GLN A 361 7.20 17.06 28.89
N PRO A 362 7.82 18.23 28.64
CA PRO A 362 8.66 18.92 29.63
C PRO A 362 7.89 19.38 30.89
N GLU A 363 6.57 19.56 30.79
CA GLU A 363 5.69 19.87 31.93
C GLU A 363 5.26 18.63 32.72
N GLY A 364 5.65 17.44 32.28
CA GLY A 364 5.27 16.15 32.85
C GLY A 364 3.80 15.79 32.65
N ARG A 365 3.05 16.52 31.81
CA ARG A 365 1.63 16.23 31.53
C ARG A 365 1.52 15.28 30.35
N LEU A 366 0.93 14.12 30.58
CA LEU A 366 0.72 13.12 29.54
C LEU A 366 -0.73 13.22 28.99
N PRO A 367 -0.94 13.11 27.66
CA PRO A 367 -2.27 13.11 27.07
C PRO A 367 -3.18 12.04 27.70
N ASP A 368 -4.38 12.42 28.12
CA ASP A 368 -5.41 11.54 28.70
C ASP A 368 -4.99 10.71 29.92
N ILE A 369 -3.88 11.08 30.58
CA ILE A 369 -3.41 10.47 31.83
C ILE A 369 -3.24 11.59 32.87
N PRO A 370 -3.92 11.49 34.02
CA PRO A 370 -3.82 12.50 35.07
C PRO A 370 -2.48 12.41 35.82
N GLY A 371 -2.21 13.41 36.65
CA GLY A 371 -0.95 13.57 37.36
C GLY A 371 0.18 14.21 36.54
N ILE A 372 1.31 14.46 37.21
CA ILE A 372 2.54 15.00 36.65
C ILE A 372 3.61 13.91 36.71
N TRP A 373 4.24 13.65 35.56
CA TRP A 373 5.18 12.56 35.32
C TRP A 373 6.51 13.15 34.86
N LEU A 374 7.51 13.21 35.75
CA LEU A 374 8.81 13.80 35.46
C LEU A 374 9.92 12.76 35.59
N ALA A 375 10.91 12.79 34.71
CA ALA A 375 12.07 11.91 34.82
C ALA A 375 13.16 12.59 35.66
N ASP A 376 13.72 11.87 36.63
CA ASP A 376 14.83 12.36 37.48
C ASP A 376 16.20 11.76 37.10
N GLY A 377 16.22 10.92 36.05
CA GLY A 377 17.39 10.19 35.57
C GLY A 377 17.46 8.74 36.03
N GLU A 378 16.92 8.41 37.22
CA GLU A 378 16.87 7.05 37.76
C GLU A 378 15.47 6.41 37.69
N GLY A 379 14.44 7.23 37.49
CA GLY A 379 13.06 6.79 37.37
C GLY A 379 12.13 7.90 36.87
N ILE A 380 10.83 7.63 37.00
CA ILE A 380 9.77 8.62 36.81
C ILE A 380 9.18 8.99 38.17
N VAL A 381 9.20 10.26 38.53
CA VAL A 381 8.48 10.84 39.65
C VAL A 381 7.06 11.16 39.20
N LEU A 382 6.09 10.44 39.77
CA LEU A 382 4.66 10.64 39.60
C LEU A 382 4.12 11.45 40.77
N THR A 383 3.53 12.62 40.48
CA THR A 383 2.73 13.40 41.43
C THR A 383 1.26 13.36 41.04
N ALA A 384 0.38 12.96 41.95
CA ALA A 384 -1.06 12.83 41.71
C ALA A 384 -1.90 13.40 42.87
N ALA A 385 -3.10 13.89 42.55
CA ALA A 385 -4.11 14.31 43.53
C ALA A 385 -5.15 13.20 43.76
N GLU A 386 -5.88 13.28 44.88
CA GLU A 386 -6.92 12.29 45.23
C GLU A 386 -8.04 12.20 44.17
N GLY A 387 -8.30 13.29 43.45
CA GLY A 387 -9.28 13.35 42.35
C GLY A 387 -8.81 12.72 41.02
N ASP A 388 -7.54 12.35 40.90
CA ASP A 388 -6.97 11.82 39.65
C ASP A 388 -7.33 10.35 39.40
N GLY A 389 -7.79 9.63 40.43
CA GLY A 389 -8.24 8.24 40.31
C GLY A 389 -7.13 7.23 39.98
N LEU A 390 -5.86 7.62 40.13
CA LEU A 390 -4.71 6.75 39.93
C LEU A 390 -4.58 5.72 41.05
N GLN A 391 -4.10 4.54 40.70
CA GLN A 391 -3.77 3.50 41.65
C GLN A 391 -2.31 3.07 41.46
N VAL A 392 -1.60 2.90 42.57
CA VAL A 392 -0.25 2.33 42.63
C VAL A 392 -0.31 1.03 43.42
N ASP A 393 0.26 -0.04 42.87
CA ASP A 393 0.25 -1.39 43.43
C ASP A 393 -1.18 -1.83 43.84
N ARG A 394 -2.15 -1.46 43.00
CA ARG A 394 -3.60 -1.70 43.15
C ARG A 394 -4.29 -0.96 44.30
N ARG A 395 -3.69 0.10 44.83
CA ARG A 395 -4.29 0.95 45.88
C ARG A 395 -4.47 2.37 45.37
N PRO A 396 -5.57 3.07 45.72
CA PRO A 396 -5.72 4.49 45.42
C PRO A 396 -4.50 5.28 45.86
N PHE A 397 -4.02 6.19 45.00
CA PHE A 397 -2.78 6.92 45.20
C PHE A 397 -2.99 8.42 45.03
N ALA A 398 -2.47 9.17 45.99
CA ALA A 398 -2.32 10.63 45.96
C ALA A 398 -1.01 10.99 46.68
N GLY A 399 -0.30 11.98 46.16
CA GLY A 399 1.05 12.35 46.61
C GLY A 399 2.10 12.11 45.53
N GLU A 400 3.35 11.97 45.95
CA GLU A 400 4.52 11.83 45.08
C GLU A 400 5.15 10.43 45.26
N ILE A 401 5.49 9.76 44.16
CA ILE A 401 6.20 8.48 44.17
C ILE A 401 7.19 8.38 43.02
N ARG A 402 8.35 7.77 43.29
CA ARG A 402 9.31 7.39 42.25
C ARG A 402 9.05 5.97 41.74
N LEU A 403 8.93 5.85 40.42
CA LEU A 403 8.67 4.61 39.70
C LEU A 403 9.91 4.21 38.90
N THR A 404 10.28 2.93 39.04
CA THR A 404 11.29 2.28 38.18
C THR A 404 10.60 1.66 36.97
N ALA A 405 11.37 1.26 35.96
CA ALA A 405 10.84 0.52 34.82
C ALA A 405 10.19 -0.80 35.28
N ASP A 406 9.01 -1.09 34.77
CA ASP A 406 8.32 -2.35 35.00
C ASP A 406 9.07 -3.48 34.27
N THR A 407 9.33 -4.59 34.97
CA THR A 407 10.05 -5.77 34.43
C THR A 407 9.16 -6.99 34.25
N GLY A 408 7.92 -6.93 34.76
CA GLY A 408 6.93 -7.99 34.68
C GLY A 408 5.95 -7.84 33.50
N PRO A 409 4.94 -8.72 33.40
CA PRO A 409 3.91 -8.60 32.38
C PRO A 409 3.11 -7.30 32.54
N GLU A 410 2.58 -6.78 31.43
CA GLU A 410 1.85 -5.50 31.38
C GLU A 410 0.64 -5.46 32.32
N ALA A 411 0.00 -6.61 32.54
CA ALA A 411 -1.12 -6.76 33.48
C ALA A 411 -0.74 -6.45 34.94
N ALA A 412 0.55 -6.59 35.28
CA ALA A 412 1.14 -6.36 36.59
C ALA A 412 1.81 -4.99 36.72
N ALA A 413 1.61 -4.07 35.75
CA ALA A 413 2.09 -2.71 35.84
C ALA A 413 1.72 -2.09 37.20
N ARG A 414 2.70 -1.42 37.82
CA ARG A 414 2.50 -0.85 39.15
C ARG A 414 1.43 0.23 39.17
N VAL A 415 1.31 1.01 38.09
CA VAL A 415 0.34 2.10 38.00
C VAL A 415 -0.85 1.73 37.10
N SER A 416 -2.05 2.09 37.55
CA SER A 416 -3.28 1.88 36.79
C SER A 416 -4.26 3.05 36.93
N LEU A 417 -5.08 3.22 35.89
CA LEU A 417 -6.17 4.20 35.84
C LEU A 417 -7.45 3.45 35.44
N GLY A 418 -8.30 3.15 36.42
CA GLY A 418 -9.41 2.21 36.22
C GLY A 418 -8.91 0.85 35.72
N GLU A 419 -9.41 0.40 34.57
CA GLU A 419 -8.97 -0.86 33.95
C GLU A 419 -7.67 -0.75 33.14
N LYS A 420 -7.23 0.48 32.82
CA LYS A 420 -6.00 0.72 32.06
C LYS A 420 -4.75 0.41 32.90
N ARG A 421 -3.67 -0.02 32.23
CA ARG A 421 -2.35 -0.21 32.83
C ARG A 421 -1.36 0.79 32.25
N LEU A 422 -0.63 1.47 33.13
CA LEU A 422 0.38 2.46 32.77
C LEU A 422 1.75 1.83 33.05
N VAL A 423 2.36 1.31 31.99
CA VAL A 423 3.64 0.59 32.06
C VAL A 423 4.78 1.59 31.93
N VAL A 424 5.62 1.71 32.95
CA VAL A 424 6.83 2.53 32.93
C VAL A 424 7.93 1.77 32.22
N LEU A 425 8.57 2.39 31.25
CA LEU A 425 9.70 1.82 30.52
C LEU A 425 10.87 2.78 30.42
N VAL A 426 12.06 2.22 30.27
CA VAL A 426 13.27 2.95 29.90
C VAL A 426 13.89 2.30 28.66
N ARG A 427 14.29 3.11 27.69
CA ARG A 427 14.95 2.61 26.47
C ARG A 427 16.03 3.59 26.02
N GLU A 428 17.28 3.12 26.01
CA GLU A 428 18.46 3.95 25.71
C GLU A 428 18.58 5.19 26.61
N GLY A 429 18.15 5.08 27.87
CA GLY A 429 18.15 6.20 28.83
C GLY A 429 16.92 7.11 28.75
N SER A 430 16.10 7.01 27.71
CA SER A 430 14.83 7.75 27.61
C SER A 430 13.72 7.03 28.37
N TRP A 431 13.05 7.75 29.28
CA TRP A 431 11.93 7.26 30.07
C TRP A 431 10.59 7.50 29.39
N GLY A 432 9.66 6.56 29.51
CA GLY A 432 8.33 6.68 28.94
C GLY A 432 7.27 5.86 29.65
N VAL A 433 6.01 6.14 29.32
CA VAL A 433 4.83 5.47 29.85
C VAL A 433 4.00 4.93 28.68
N ARG A 434 3.70 3.63 28.72
CA ARG A 434 2.78 2.96 27.79
C ARG A 434 1.41 2.79 28.41
N VAL A 435 0.38 3.05 27.62
CA VAL A 435 -1.02 2.91 28.04
C VAL A 435 -1.61 1.67 27.40
N TYR A 436 -1.94 0.68 28.22
CA TYR A 436 -2.69 -0.49 27.79
C TYR A 436 -4.13 -0.39 28.28
N ASP A 437 -5.08 -0.37 27.35
CA ASP A 437 -6.51 -0.31 27.58
C ASP A 437 -7.19 -1.62 27.12
N PRO A 438 -7.76 -2.43 28.05
CA PRO A 438 -8.45 -3.65 27.67
C PRO A 438 -9.73 -3.41 26.84
N GLY A 439 -10.26 -2.18 26.86
CA GLY A 439 -11.40 -1.72 26.07
C GLY A 439 -11.04 -1.07 24.73
N ALA A 440 -9.75 -1.11 24.31
CA ALA A 440 -9.27 -0.47 23.09
C ALA A 440 -10.11 -0.85 21.85
N GLU A 441 -10.37 0.14 20.98
CA GLU A 441 -11.13 -0.07 19.74
C GLU A 441 -10.43 -1.09 18.83
N ALA A 442 -9.10 -1.02 18.71
CA ALA A 442 -8.31 -1.96 17.91
C ALA A 442 -8.55 -3.43 18.33
N ARG A 443 -8.63 -3.69 19.64
CA ARG A 443 -8.93 -5.03 20.18
C ARG A 443 -10.36 -5.48 19.86
N ARG A 444 -11.34 -4.57 19.91
CA ARG A 444 -12.75 -4.87 19.55
C ARG A 444 -12.97 -5.01 18.04
N ALA A 445 -12.20 -4.29 17.24
CA ALA A 445 -12.26 -4.31 15.78
C ALA A 445 -11.48 -5.46 15.14
N PHE A 446 -10.55 -6.08 15.87
CA PHE A 446 -9.73 -7.18 15.39
C PHE A 446 -10.56 -8.39 14.93
N ARG A 447 -10.20 -8.99 13.79
CA ARG A 447 -10.88 -10.15 13.20
C ARG A 447 -9.98 -11.37 13.02
N GLY A 448 -8.68 -11.25 13.25
CA GLY A 448 -7.70 -12.33 13.12
C GLY A 448 -6.41 -11.88 12.46
N ILE A 449 -5.45 -12.80 12.35
CA ILE A 449 -4.21 -12.57 11.62
C ILE A 449 -4.26 -13.42 10.36
N ALA A 450 -4.22 -12.80 9.18
CA ALA A 450 -4.11 -13.55 7.92
C ALA A 450 -2.72 -14.19 7.85
N ALA A 451 -2.64 -15.49 7.59
CA ALA A 451 -1.39 -16.23 7.36
C ALA A 451 -1.51 -17.13 6.14
N THR A 452 -0.39 -17.54 5.58
CA THR A 452 -0.34 -18.60 4.56
C THR A 452 -0.51 -19.97 5.22
N GLU A 453 -1.05 -20.94 4.47
CA GLU A 453 -1.12 -22.32 4.92
C GLU A 453 0.28 -22.88 5.17
N TYR A 454 0.38 -23.80 6.14
CA TYR A 454 1.64 -24.46 6.47
C TYR A 454 2.17 -25.27 5.28
N ASP A 455 3.44 -25.06 4.95
CA ASP A 455 4.16 -25.88 4.00
C ASP A 455 5.56 -26.23 4.56
N PRO A 456 5.89 -27.52 4.72
CA PRO A 456 7.16 -27.95 5.30
C PRO A 456 8.38 -27.50 4.49
N GLY A 457 8.22 -27.14 3.21
CA GLY A 457 9.29 -26.60 2.37
C GLY A 457 9.83 -25.24 2.85
N TRP A 458 9.09 -24.53 3.71
CA TRP A 458 9.52 -23.27 4.32
C TRP A 458 10.22 -23.41 5.67
N SER A 459 10.43 -24.65 6.13
CA SER A 459 11.23 -24.96 7.31
C SER A 459 12.56 -25.57 6.88
N VAL A 460 13.64 -24.79 6.93
CA VAL A 460 14.96 -25.19 6.42
C VAL A 460 16.01 -25.23 7.54
N PRO A 461 17.03 -26.11 7.45
CA PRO A 461 18.17 -26.07 8.36
C PRO A 461 18.93 -24.76 8.25
N GLY A 462 19.37 -24.23 9.39
CA GLY A 462 20.21 -23.04 9.49
C GLY A 462 21.46 -23.28 10.32
N ARG A 463 22.48 -22.47 10.05
CA ARG A 463 23.73 -22.44 10.82
C ARG A 463 24.02 -21.03 11.31
N PHE A 464 24.07 -20.88 12.62
CA PHE A 464 24.41 -19.64 13.30
C PHE A 464 25.93 -19.55 13.52
N THR A 465 26.50 -18.40 13.18
CA THR A 465 27.89 -18.04 13.46
C THR A 465 27.91 -16.74 14.28
N PRO A 466 28.35 -16.77 15.55
CA PRO A 466 28.41 -15.57 16.38
C PRO A 466 29.49 -14.60 15.86
N TYR A 467 29.29 -13.31 16.09
CA TYR A 467 30.34 -12.31 15.87
C TYR A 467 31.37 -12.35 17.00
N GLU A 468 32.66 -12.15 16.67
CA GLU A 468 33.72 -12.12 17.68
C GLU A 468 33.63 -10.92 18.63
N ALA A 469 33.00 -9.84 18.20
CA ALA A 469 32.70 -8.67 19.02
C ALA A 469 31.24 -8.23 18.81
N GLN A 470 30.61 -7.74 19.88
CA GLN A 470 29.23 -7.25 19.83
C GLN A 470 29.12 -6.09 18.83
N ARG A 471 28.26 -6.23 17.82
CA ARG A 471 28.00 -5.19 16.81
C ARG A 471 26.69 -4.50 17.14
N VAL A 472 26.73 -3.18 17.33
CA VAL A 472 25.51 -2.37 17.53
C VAL A 472 25.29 -1.52 16.29
N LEU A 473 24.21 -1.78 15.55
CA LEU A 473 23.79 -0.96 14.41
C LEU A 473 22.80 0.11 14.87
N ARG A 474 22.88 1.32 14.33
CA ARG A 474 21.84 2.34 14.50
C ARG A 474 20.78 2.10 13.43
N LEU A 475 19.66 1.48 13.81
CA LEU A 475 18.55 1.19 12.92
C LEU A 475 17.41 2.18 13.16
N GLY A 476 16.78 2.64 12.08
CA GLY A 476 15.51 3.37 12.18
C GLY A 476 14.44 2.49 12.86
N ASN A 477 13.56 3.09 13.64
CA ASN A 477 12.39 2.42 14.20
C ASN A 477 11.11 3.06 13.64
N ALA A 478 9.98 2.42 13.93
CA ALA A 478 8.66 2.89 13.50
C ALA A 478 8.30 4.33 13.94
N ASP A 479 8.95 4.89 14.97
CA ASP A 479 8.82 6.30 15.40
C ASP A 479 9.69 7.29 14.62
N GLY A 480 10.47 6.83 13.63
CA GLY A 480 11.41 7.66 12.88
C GLY A 480 12.72 7.95 13.61
N ARG A 481 12.93 7.44 14.84
CA ARG A 481 14.19 7.61 15.58
C ARG A 481 15.14 6.43 15.32
N ALA A 482 16.42 6.72 15.09
CA ALA A 482 17.46 5.71 14.96
C ALA A 482 17.94 5.27 16.36
N ARG A 483 17.87 3.96 16.64
CA ARG A 483 18.27 3.36 17.93
C ARG A 483 19.21 2.19 17.71
N GLY A 484 20.01 1.87 18.73
CA GLY A 484 20.94 0.76 18.74
C GLY A 484 20.22 -0.59 18.70
N PHE A 485 20.66 -1.44 17.77
CA PHE A 485 20.24 -2.82 17.62
C PHE A 485 21.48 -3.71 17.72
N ALA A 486 21.58 -4.46 18.83
CA ALA A 486 22.71 -5.33 19.09
C ALA A 486 22.56 -6.64 18.31
N LEU A 487 23.46 -6.87 17.36
CA LEU A 487 23.57 -8.10 16.60
C LEU A 487 24.51 -9.09 17.29
N ALA A 488 24.10 -10.35 17.32
CA ALA A 488 24.83 -11.45 17.91
C ALA A 488 25.63 -12.26 16.88
N GLY A 489 25.20 -12.29 15.61
CA GLY A 489 25.87 -13.05 14.57
C GLY A 489 25.06 -13.16 13.28
N GLU A 490 25.46 -14.10 12.43
CA GLU A 490 24.81 -14.40 11.15
C GLU A 490 24.19 -15.80 11.16
N LEU A 491 22.99 -15.91 10.61
CA LEU A 491 22.26 -17.14 10.42
C LEU A 491 22.24 -17.46 8.92
N ALA A 492 23.04 -18.44 8.52
CA ALA A 492 23.12 -18.94 7.14
C ALA A 492 22.13 -20.08 6.91
N PHE A 493 21.45 -20.09 5.76
CA PHE A 493 20.51 -21.15 5.37
C PHE A 493 20.36 -21.20 3.84
N THR A 494 19.77 -22.28 3.33
CA THR A 494 19.46 -22.41 1.90
C THR A 494 17.97 -22.24 1.68
N LEU A 495 17.60 -21.30 0.80
CA LEU A 495 16.21 -21.06 0.41
C LEU A 495 16.10 -21.00 -1.11
N ALA A 496 15.16 -21.74 -1.69
CA ALA A 496 14.99 -21.87 -3.15
C ALA A 496 16.31 -22.20 -3.89
N GLY A 497 17.14 -23.07 -3.30
CA GLY A 497 18.41 -23.52 -3.88
C GLY A 497 19.55 -22.49 -3.82
N ARG A 498 19.37 -21.37 -3.11
CA ARG A 498 20.39 -20.32 -2.96
C ARG A 498 20.75 -20.14 -1.50
N GLU A 499 22.04 -20.01 -1.21
CA GLU A 499 22.53 -19.71 0.13
C GLU A 499 22.24 -18.25 0.48
N ARG A 500 21.71 -18.02 1.68
CA ARG A 500 21.28 -16.72 2.20
C ARG A 500 21.74 -16.59 3.64
N THR A 501 21.89 -15.35 4.09
CA THR A 501 22.24 -15.03 5.47
C THR A 501 21.27 -13.98 6.03
N LEU A 502 20.99 -14.09 7.33
CA LEU A 502 20.31 -13.06 8.10
C LEU A 502 21.18 -12.68 9.30
N ALA A 503 21.42 -11.39 9.50
CA ALA A 503 21.97 -10.86 10.73
C ALA A 503 20.91 -10.96 11.85
N VAL A 504 21.27 -11.57 12.97
CA VAL A 504 20.32 -11.85 14.07
C VAL A 504 20.79 -11.24 15.38
N ALA A 505 19.83 -10.83 16.20
CA ALA A 505 20.03 -10.50 17.60
C ALA A 505 19.82 -11.74 18.47
N ARG A 506 20.39 -11.74 19.67
CA ARG A 506 20.18 -12.78 20.69
C ARG A 506 20.28 -12.15 22.07
N GLN A 507 19.42 -12.55 23.00
CA GLN A 507 19.53 -12.20 24.41
C GLN A 507 19.97 -13.44 25.21
N GLY A 508 21.17 -13.38 25.81
CA GLY A 508 21.75 -14.48 26.56
C GLY A 508 21.78 -15.79 25.75
N GLU A 509 21.40 -16.90 26.40
CA GLU A 509 21.29 -18.21 25.74
C GLU A 509 19.92 -18.45 25.06
N GLY A 510 19.08 -17.42 24.96
CA GLY A 510 17.73 -17.52 24.41
C GLY A 510 17.67 -17.74 22.89
N PRO A 511 16.44 -17.77 22.32
CA PRO A 511 16.23 -17.89 20.89
C PRO A 511 16.86 -16.73 20.13
N LEU A 512 17.18 -16.99 18.86
CA LEU A 512 17.63 -15.95 17.95
C LEU A 512 16.44 -15.07 17.58
N TRP A 513 16.70 -13.82 17.22
CA TRP A 513 15.70 -12.89 16.71
C TRP A 513 16.20 -12.25 15.42
N ALA A 514 15.52 -12.58 14.32
CA ALA A 514 15.74 -11.96 13.04
C ALA A 514 14.59 -11.00 12.73
N VAL A 515 14.95 -9.79 12.30
CA VAL A 515 14.02 -8.87 11.65
C VAL A 515 14.34 -8.91 10.17
N PHE A 516 13.40 -9.32 9.34
CA PHE A 516 13.65 -9.48 7.92
C PHE A 516 12.51 -8.89 7.08
N ALA A 517 12.89 -8.42 5.90
CA ALA A 517 11.98 -8.18 4.80
C ALA A 517 12.25 -9.23 3.71
N ASP A 518 11.26 -9.44 2.87
CA ASP A 518 11.34 -10.32 1.71
C ASP A 518 10.52 -9.71 0.56
N ALA A 519 10.47 -10.37 -0.60
CA ALA A 519 9.76 -9.79 -1.76
C ALA A 519 8.24 -9.60 -1.54
N THR A 520 7.64 -10.25 -0.54
CA THR A 520 6.23 -10.03 -0.12
C THR A 520 6.05 -8.83 0.82
N SER A 521 7.13 -8.37 1.45
CA SER A 521 7.08 -7.36 2.52
C SER A 521 6.63 -6.01 2.00
N GLY A 522 5.55 -5.48 2.57
CA GLY A 522 4.90 -4.25 2.11
C GLY A 522 4.01 -4.42 0.88
N ASP A 523 3.73 -5.67 0.47
CA ASP A 523 2.86 -6.04 -0.65
C ASP A 523 1.74 -7.00 -0.19
N THR A 524 2.03 -8.30 -0.17
CA THR A 524 1.11 -9.35 0.30
C THR A 524 1.32 -9.68 1.78
N SER A 525 2.42 -9.19 2.38
CA SER A 525 2.70 -9.25 3.81
C SER A 525 3.09 -7.86 4.37
N PHE A 526 3.10 -7.72 5.70
CA PHE A 526 3.50 -6.48 6.37
C PHE A 526 4.94 -6.08 6.04
N ARG A 527 5.30 -4.81 6.27
CA ARG A 527 6.55 -4.17 5.82
C ARG A 527 7.84 -4.92 6.19
N PHE A 528 7.80 -5.71 7.24
CA PHE A 528 8.84 -6.64 7.67
C PHE A 528 8.22 -7.61 8.67
N ARG A 529 8.87 -8.74 8.92
CA ARG A 529 8.39 -9.76 9.85
C ARG A 529 9.50 -10.15 10.81
N PHE A 530 9.09 -10.68 11.95
CA PHE A 530 10.00 -11.24 12.92
C PHE A 530 10.06 -12.74 12.77
N LEU A 531 11.27 -13.27 12.84
CA LEU A 531 11.54 -14.70 12.97
C LEU A 531 12.23 -14.92 14.31
N TYR A 532 11.81 -15.96 15.01
CA TYR A 532 12.41 -16.38 16.27
C TYR A 532 12.94 -17.81 16.16
N PRO A 533 14.06 -18.05 15.45
CA PRO A 533 14.70 -19.36 15.43
C PRO A 533 15.07 -19.80 16.83
N GLU A 534 14.98 -21.10 17.10
CA GLU A 534 15.39 -21.66 18.38
C GLU A 534 16.89 -21.43 18.64
N ALA A 535 17.28 -21.50 19.91
CA ALA A 535 18.67 -21.36 20.30
C ALA A 535 19.51 -22.42 19.56
N PRO A 536 20.65 -22.03 18.94
CA PRO A 536 21.47 -22.97 18.21
C PRO A 536 22.13 -23.97 19.16
N ASP A 537 22.39 -25.18 18.67
CA ASP A 537 23.16 -26.18 19.41
C ASP A 537 24.65 -25.83 19.52
N ALA A 538 25.43 -26.68 20.19
CA ALA A 538 26.86 -26.48 20.40
C ALA A 538 27.67 -26.35 19.09
N GLU A 539 27.16 -26.91 17.99
CA GLU A 539 27.76 -26.83 16.66
C GLU A 539 27.22 -25.65 15.82
N GLY A 540 26.32 -24.84 16.38
CA GLY A 540 25.70 -23.69 15.74
C GLY A 540 24.48 -24.04 14.88
N ARG A 541 23.93 -25.25 14.95
CA ARG A 541 22.78 -25.66 14.12
C ARG A 541 21.46 -25.23 14.74
N THR A 542 20.53 -24.78 13.92
CA THR A 542 19.16 -24.41 14.30
C THR A 542 18.21 -24.60 13.10
N THR A 543 16.93 -24.32 13.28
CA THR A 543 15.92 -24.36 12.20
C THR A 543 15.41 -22.96 11.88
N VAL A 544 15.38 -22.63 10.59
CA VAL A 544 14.78 -21.41 10.04
C VAL A 544 13.40 -21.76 9.52
N ASP A 545 12.38 -21.59 10.37
CA ASP A 545 10.98 -21.90 10.03
C ASP A 545 10.19 -20.66 9.64
N PHE A 546 10.12 -20.38 8.33
CA PHE A 546 9.36 -19.24 7.80
C PHE A 546 7.84 -19.41 7.95
N ASN A 547 7.32 -20.62 8.23
CA ASN A 547 5.90 -20.79 8.58
C ASN A 547 5.53 -20.07 9.89
N ARG A 548 6.54 -19.78 10.73
CA ARG A 548 6.41 -19.04 11.99
C ARG A 548 6.91 -17.61 11.91
N ALA A 549 7.12 -17.07 10.69
CA ALA A 549 7.35 -15.65 10.51
C ALA A 549 6.10 -14.88 10.96
N GLN A 550 6.26 -13.96 11.90
CA GLN A 550 5.15 -13.27 12.55
C GLN A 550 5.19 -11.76 12.37
N LEU A 551 4.00 -11.14 12.41
CA LEU A 551 3.83 -9.71 12.39
C LEU A 551 4.49 -9.08 13.62
N PRO A 552 5.26 -7.99 13.44
CA PRO A 552 5.84 -7.25 14.54
C PRO A 552 4.73 -6.54 15.34
N PRO A 553 4.95 -6.22 16.63
CA PRO A 553 3.98 -5.46 17.45
C PRO A 553 3.47 -4.17 16.80
N CYS A 554 4.30 -3.47 16.03
CA CYS A 554 3.90 -2.25 15.31
C CYS A 554 2.92 -2.48 14.16
N ALA A 555 2.61 -3.73 13.80
CA ALA A 555 1.49 -4.04 12.92
C ALA A 555 0.13 -3.90 13.62
N PHE A 556 0.10 -4.00 14.96
CA PHE A 556 -1.13 -4.00 15.76
C PHE A 556 -1.43 -2.63 16.38
N ALA A 557 -0.39 -1.86 16.71
CA ALA A 557 -0.53 -0.51 17.23
C ALA A 557 0.68 0.36 16.83
N ASP A 558 0.41 1.58 16.37
CA ASP A 558 1.43 2.55 15.94
C ASP A 558 2.36 2.99 17.07
N HIS A 559 1.97 2.74 18.32
CA HIS A 559 2.71 3.10 19.52
C HIS A 559 3.89 2.15 19.83
N PHE A 560 4.05 1.05 19.07
CA PHE A 560 5.20 0.16 19.21
C PHE A 560 6.41 0.63 18.40
N LEU A 561 7.58 0.44 18.99
CA LEU A 561 8.86 0.88 18.46
C LEU A 561 9.66 -0.32 17.98
N CYS A 562 9.26 -0.83 16.82
CA CYS A 562 9.91 -1.95 16.17
C CYS A 562 11.05 -1.44 15.27
N PRO A 563 12.22 -2.11 15.31
CA PRO A 563 13.32 -1.80 14.41
C PRO A 563 13.01 -2.26 12.99
N PHE A 564 13.49 -1.52 12.01
CA PHE A 564 13.51 -1.99 10.62
C PHE A 564 14.56 -3.10 10.42
N PRO A 565 14.42 -3.93 9.37
CA PRO A 565 15.43 -4.93 9.05
C PRO A 565 16.83 -4.30 8.92
N PRO A 566 17.87 -4.89 9.53
CA PRO A 566 19.24 -4.43 9.34
C PRO A 566 19.66 -4.59 7.88
N PRO A 567 20.67 -3.83 7.40
CA PRO A 567 21.23 -4.01 6.07
C PRO A 567 21.60 -5.48 5.81
N GLY A 568 21.16 -6.03 4.68
CA GLY A 568 21.35 -7.44 4.33
C GLY A 568 20.18 -8.36 4.69
N ASN A 569 19.31 -7.97 5.64
CA ASN A 569 18.11 -8.76 6.00
C ASN A 569 16.91 -8.47 5.09
N THR A 570 17.14 -8.23 3.81
CA THR A 570 16.07 -8.12 2.82
C THR A 570 16.28 -9.19 1.77
N LEU A 571 15.46 -10.24 1.86
CA LEU A 571 15.49 -11.35 0.93
C LEU A 571 14.84 -10.91 -0.40
N ASP A 572 15.49 -11.23 -1.50
CA ASP A 572 15.00 -11.04 -2.87
C ASP A 572 13.95 -12.09 -3.28
N THR A 573 13.84 -13.18 -2.50
CA THR A 573 12.83 -14.24 -2.68
C THR A 573 11.53 -13.86 -1.98
N ALA A 574 10.38 -14.15 -2.60
CA ALA A 574 9.07 -14.04 -1.94
C ALA A 574 8.92 -15.18 -0.92
N VAL A 575 8.81 -14.84 0.36
CA VAL A 575 8.56 -15.82 1.43
C VAL A 575 7.04 -15.94 1.62
N GLU A 576 6.43 -16.85 0.87
CA GLU A 576 4.99 -17.16 0.89
C GLU A 576 4.64 -18.08 2.08
N ALA A 577 5.10 -17.71 3.27
CA ALA A 577 4.88 -18.46 4.51
C ALA A 577 4.70 -17.51 5.69
N GLY A 578 4.03 -17.97 6.75
CA GLY A 578 3.82 -17.20 7.97
C GLY A 578 2.73 -16.14 7.87
N GLU A 579 2.75 -15.21 8.81
CA GLU A 579 1.75 -14.13 8.93
C GLU A 579 1.93 -13.07 7.84
N ARG A 580 0.81 -12.54 7.36
CA ARG A 580 0.74 -11.61 6.23
C ARG A 580 0.25 -10.24 6.66
N ALA A 581 -0.96 -10.17 7.20
CA ALA A 581 -1.61 -8.91 7.58
C ALA A 581 -2.67 -9.14 8.65
N LEU A 582 -3.19 -8.06 9.24
CA LEU A 582 -4.41 -8.12 10.04
C LEU A 582 -5.62 -8.38 9.14
N SER A 583 -6.57 -9.18 9.62
CA SER A 583 -7.81 -9.52 8.90
C SER A 583 -8.94 -8.54 9.15
#